data_AF-A0A3A9I3V4-F1
#
_entry.id   AF-A0A3A9I3V4-F1
#
_cell.length_a   1.000
_cell.length_b   1.000
_cell.length_c   1.000
_cell.angle_alpha   90.00
_cell.angle_beta   90.00
_cell.angle_gamma   90.00
#
_symmetry.space_group_name_H-M   'P 1'
#
loop_
_entity.id
_entity.type
_entity.pdbx_description
1 polymer ?
#
loop_
_entity_poly.entity_id
_entity_poly.type
_entity_poly.pdbx_seq_one_letter_code
_entity_poly.pdbx_strand_id
1 'polypeptide(L)'
;MYLGIDPGRQKFGWALGGAEGTLVASGIVPAEELEDFALRAARSCKGCEEWLLEGELPEDGKIAKVFCGDGTGHARFVQELERHFEVELVEELNTTLEARRLYWNMHPPRGLRRLVPLSLLVPPRCVDDLAAFCILRRALAAGAIE
;
A
#
# COMPACT_ATOMS: atom_id res chain seq x y z
N MET A 1 4.87 0.08 13.37
CA MET A 1 4.10 -0.25 12.14
C MET A 1 5.02 -0.11 10.94
N TYR A 2 4.63 -0.65 9.80
CA TYR A 2 5.36 -0.55 8.55
C TYR A 2 4.48 0.09 7.49
N LEU A 3 5.09 0.79 6.54
CA LEU A 3 4.40 1.42 5.43
C LEU A 3 4.87 0.79 4.12
N GLY A 4 3.93 0.33 3.28
CA GLY A 4 4.17 -0.09 1.91
C GLY A 4 3.81 1.04 0.95
N ILE A 5 4.58 1.20 -0.12
CA ILE A 5 4.33 2.16 -1.21
C ILE A 5 4.42 1.44 -2.55
N ASP A 6 3.38 1.60 -3.36
CA ASP A 6 3.33 1.19 -4.77
C ASP A 6 3.47 2.44 -5.64
N PRO A 7 4.69 2.76 -6.12
CA PRO A 7 4.96 4.01 -6.81
C PRO A 7 4.27 4.05 -8.17
N GLY A 8 3.80 5.22 -8.56
CA GLY A 8 3.20 5.43 -9.87
C GLY A 8 3.35 6.86 -10.38
N ARG A 9 3.16 7.02 -11.68
CA ARG A 9 3.41 8.29 -12.37
C ARG A 9 2.40 9.39 -12.02
N GLN A 10 1.12 9.04 -11.89
CA GLN A 10 0.03 9.99 -11.63
C GLN A 10 -0.49 9.90 -10.19
N LYS A 11 -0.31 8.75 -9.56
CA LYS A 11 -0.77 8.42 -8.22
C LYS A 11 0.04 7.24 -7.71
N PHE A 12 -0.01 7.01 -6.41
CA PHE A 12 0.63 5.88 -5.77
C PHE A 12 -0.29 5.29 -4.72
N GLY A 13 -0.16 3.97 -4.51
CA GLY A 13 -0.80 3.28 -3.40
C GLY A 13 0.05 3.35 -2.14
N TRP A 14 -0.62 3.40 -0.99
CA TRP A 14 0.04 3.23 0.31
C TRP A 14 -0.74 2.25 1.18
N ALA A 15 -0.01 1.52 2.04
CA ALA A 15 -0.61 0.62 3.01
C ALA A 15 0.16 0.59 4.32
N LEU A 16 -0.53 0.76 5.43
CA LEU A 16 -0.01 0.54 6.78
C LEU A 16 -0.27 -0.88 7.23
N GLY A 17 0.78 -1.53 7.73
CA GLY A 17 0.73 -2.90 8.24
C GLY A 17 1.33 -3.05 9.63
N GLY A 18 0.81 -4.03 10.36
CA GLY A 18 1.44 -4.56 11.57
C GLY A 18 2.67 -5.41 11.24
N ALA A 19 3.46 -5.75 12.26
CA ALA A 19 4.64 -6.62 12.10
C ALA A 19 4.28 -8.02 11.56
N GLU A 20 3.08 -8.50 11.87
CA GLU A 20 2.54 -9.78 11.40
C GLU A 20 2.00 -9.73 9.95
N GLY A 21 2.22 -8.63 9.22
CA GLY A 21 1.71 -8.46 7.86
C GLY A 21 0.19 -8.32 7.77
N THR A 22 -0.47 -7.90 8.85
CA THR A 22 -1.90 -7.59 8.89
C THR A 22 -2.16 -6.16 8.40
N LEU A 23 -3.17 -5.97 7.56
CA LEU A 23 -3.56 -4.65 7.07
C LEU A 23 -4.17 -3.83 8.21
N VAL A 24 -3.64 -2.62 8.43
CA VAL A 24 -4.21 -1.62 9.35
C VAL A 24 -5.06 -0.63 8.58
N ALA A 25 -4.49 -0.02 7.54
CA ALA A 25 -5.14 0.95 6.69
C ALA A 25 -4.46 1.00 5.30
N SER A 26 -5.18 1.35 4.24
CA SER A 26 -4.59 1.61 2.93
C SER A 26 -5.33 2.68 2.15
N GLY A 27 -4.65 3.28 1.18
CA GLY A 27 -5.19 4.39 0.42
C GLY A 27 -4.42 4.71 -0.85
N ILE A 28 -4.92 5.67 -1.62
CA ILE A 28 -4.33 6.11 -2.90
C ILE A 28 -4.19 7.62 -2.89
N VAL A 29 -3.00 8.10 -3.26
CA VAL A 29 -2.61 9.50 -3.20
C VAL A 29 -2.15 9.96 -4.59
N PRO A 30 -2.54 11.17 -5.06
CA PRO A 30 -1.96 11.77 -6.27
C PRO A 30 -0.43 11.91 -6.16
N ALA A 31 0.31 11.66 -7.23
CA ALA A 31 1.78 11.64 -7.17
C ALA A 31 2.40 13.05 -6.94
N GLU A 32 1.64 14.11 -7.19
CA GLU A 32 2.00 15.48 -6.82
C GLU A 32 1.99 15.71 -5.30
N GLU A 33 1.19 14.96 -4.54
CA GLU A 33 1.05 15.10 -3.07
C GLU A 33 2.07 14.24 -2.28
N LEU A 34 3.06 13.65 -2.96
CA LEU A 34 4.05 12.76 -2.33
C LEU A 34 4.75 13.41 -1.13
N GLU A 35 5.20 14.65 -1.27
CA GLU A 35 5.93 15.36 -0.21
C GLU A 35 5.02 15.63 1.00
N ASP A 36 3.80 16.10 0.76
CA ASP A 36 2.82 16.36 1.82
C ASP A 36 2.41 15.06 2.53
N PHE A 37 2.17 14.00 1.76
CA PHE A 37 1.90 12.67 2.30
C PHE A 37 3.06 12.18 3.18
N ALA A 38 4.30 12.25 2.70
CA ALA A 38 5.47 11.77 3.46
C ALA A 38 5.63 12.55 4.78
N LEU A 39 5.48 13.88 4.73
CA LEU A 39 5.55 14.74 5.91
C LEU A 39 4.44 14.42 6.92
N ARG A 40 3.20 14.23 6.45
CA ARG A 40 2.05 13.89 7.31
C ARG A 40 2.22 12.52 7.93
N ALA A 41 2.54 11.51 7.13
CA ALA A 41 2.79 10.14 7.60
C ALA A 41 3.92 10.09 8.65
N ALA A 42 4.96 10.92 8.51
CA ALA A 42 6.07 10.98 9.46
C ALA A 42 5.66 11.61 10.82
N ARG A 43 4.72 12.55 10.81
CA ARG A 43 4.21 13.21 12.02
C ARG A 43 3.12 12.38 12.71
N SER A 44 2.11 11.97 11.95
CA SER A 44 1.00 11.16 12.41
C SER A 44 0.28 10.55 11.21
N CYS A 45 0.14 9.22 11.24
CA CYS A 45 -0.59 8.49 10.20
C CYS A 45 -2.01 9.01 9.99
N LYS A 46 -2.66 9.54 11.05
CA LYS A 46 -4.01 10.10 11.00
C LYS A 46 -4.13 11.28 10.03
N GLY A 47 -3.04 11.99 9.75
CA GLY A 47 -3.02 13.09 8.78
C GLY A 47 -3.31 12.68 7.32
N CYS A 48 -3.27 11.37 7.03
CA CYS A 48 -3.49 10.82 5.69
C CYS A 48 -4.93 10.29 5.46
N GLU A 49 -5.87 10.60 6.36
CA GLU A 49 -7.25 10.10 6.32
C GLU A 49 -8.03 10.49 5.06
N GLU A 50 -7.68 11.63 4.44
CA GLU A 50 -8.31 12.08 3.20
C GLU A 50 -8.11 11.11 2.01
N TRP A 51 -7.05 10.30 2.04
CA TRP A 51 -6.71 9.35 0.99
C TRP A 51 -7.05 7.90 1.35
N LEU A 52 -7.72 7.66 2.48
CA LEU A 52 -8.04 6.35 3.02
C LEU A 52 -9.09 5.61 2.16
N LEU A 53 -8.87 4.33 1.89
CA LEU A 53 -9.79 3.44 1.19
C LEU A 53 -10.20 2.21 2.01
N GLU A 54 -9.28 1.65 2.79
CA GLU A 54 -9.53 0.47 3.62
C GLU A 54 -9.00 0.69 5.04
N GLY A 55 -9.68 0.09 6.02
CA GLY A 55 -9.25 0.09 7.42
C GLY A 55 -9.44 1.43 8.12
N GLU A 56 -8.74 1.61 9.25
CA GLU A 56 -8.81 2.80 10.09
C GLU A 56 -7.40 3.22 10.50
N LEU A 57 -7.11 4.51 10.36
CA LEU A 57 -5.81 5.07 10.74
C LEU A 57 -5.71 5.17 12.26
N PRO A 58 -4.65 4.63 12.89
CA PRO A 58 -4.48 4.72 14.32
C PRO A 58 -4.20 6.17 14.73
N GLU A 59 -4.70 6.57 15.91
CA GLU A 59 -4.46 7.92 16.47
C GLU A 59 -2.98 8.16 16.75
N ASP A 60 -2.30 7.11 17.21
CA ASP A 60 -0.90 7.08 17.56
C ASP A 60 -0.17 5.92 16.86
N GLY A 61 1.15 6.05 16.77
CA GLY A 61 2.00 5.00 16.25
C GLY A 61 2.97 5.48 15.19
N LYS A 62 4.22 5.04 15.34
CA LYS A 62 5.31 5.39 14.44
C LYS A 62 5.47 4.35 13.34
N ILE A 63 5.74 4.84 12.15
CA ILE A 63 6.22 4.04 11.02
C ILE A 63 7.70 3.77 11.30
N ALA A 64 8.05 2.50 11.47
CA ALA A 64 9.41 2.09 11.75
C ALA A 64 10.25 2.07 10.47
N LYS A 65 9.65 1.63 9.36
CA LYS A 65 10.30 1.46 8.07
C LYS A 65 9.28 1.53 6.94
N VAL A 66 9.74 1.99 5.77
CA VAL A 66 8.96 2.06 4.53
C VAL A 66 9.51 1.06 3.53
N PHE A 67 8.61 0.31 2.91
CA PHE A 67 8.90 -0.62 1.82
C PHE A 67 8.33 -0.02 0.53
N CYS A 68 9.21 0.34 -0.40
CA CYS A 68 8.82 0.93 -1.68
C CYS A 68 9.01 -0.11 -2.79
N GLY A 69 8.02 -0.26 -3.64
CA GLY A 69 8.18 -1.02 -4.89
C GLY A 69 9.27 -0.43 -5.77
N ASP A 70 9.97 -1.29 -6.51
CA ASP A 70 11.05 -0.92 -7.44
C ASP A 70 10.57 -0.65 -8.88
N GLY A 71 9.27 -0.48 -9.07
CA GLY A 71 8.63 -0.22 -10.35
C GLY A 71 8.95 1.14 -10.96
N THR A 72 8.13 1.53 -11.95
CA THR A 72 8.43 2.71 -12.78
C THR A 72 8.33 4.01 -11.98
N GLY A 73 9.46 4.70 -11.82
CA GLY A 73 9.51 6.02 -11.16
C GLY A 73 9.84 5.98 -9.67
N HIS A 74 10.22 4.83 -9.12
CA HIS A 74 10.57 4.67 -7.70
C HIS A 74 11.67 5.62 -7.22
N ALA A 75 12.60 6.04 -8.07
CA ALA A 75 13.72 6.89 -7.68
C ALA A 75 13.27 8.21 -7.00
N ARG A 76 12.21 8.85 -7.52
CA ARG A 76 11.62 10.05 -6.92
C ARG A 76 10.99 9.73 -5.55
N PHE A 77 10.34 8.58 -5.44
CA PHE A 77 9.69 8.13 -4.21
C PHE A 77 10.71 7.86 -3.11
N VAL A 78 11.74 7.08 -3.42
CA VAL A 78 12.84 6.79 -2.48
C VAL A 78 13.48 8.09 -2.00
N GLN A 79 13.84 8.99 -2.92
CA GLN A 79 14.47 10.26 -2.57
C GLN A 79 13.64 11.10 -1.59
N GLU A 80 12.32 11.22 -1.79
CA GLU A 80 11.47 12.01 -0.89
C GLU A 80 11.17 11.28 0.43
N LEU A 81 10.98 9.95 0.39
CA LEU A 81 10.65 9.15 1.58
C LEU A 81 11.86 9.02 2.52
N GLU A 82 13.08 8.89 2.00
CA GLU A 82 14.32 8.78 2.79
C GLU A 82 14.61 10.02 3.65
N ARG A 83 13.96 11.15 3.36
CA ARG A 83 14.06 12.37 4.18
C ARG A 83 13.43 12.21 5.56
N HIS A 84 12.52 11.26 5.70
CA HIS A 84 11.70 11.07 6.88
C HIS A 84 11.74 9.66 7.44
N PHE A 85 12.11 8.67 6.62
CA PHE A 85 12.02 7.25 6.96
C PHE A 85 13.27 6.48 6.53
N GLU A 86 13.49 5.33 7.17
CA GLU A 86 14.29 4.27 6.55
C GLU A 86 13.47 3.63 5.43
N VAL A 87 14.02 3.59 4.21
CA VAL A 87 13.34 3.07 3.02
C VAL A 87 14.09 1.84 2.50
N GLU A 88 13.35 0.78 2.21
CA GLU A 88 13.87 -0.40 1.53
C GLU A 88 13.11 -0.62 0.23
N LEU A 89 13.86 -0.87 -0.85
CA LEU A 89 13.30 -1.22 -2.15
C LEU A 89 12.96 -2.71 -2.19
N VAL A 90 11.78 -3.02 -2.75
CA VAL A 90 11.23 -4.37 -2.80
C VAL A 90 10.82 -4.69 -4.23
N GLU A 91 11.19 -5.88 -4.70
CA GLU A 91 10.93 -6.31 -6.08
C GLU A 91 9.42 -6.48 -6.37
N GLU A 92 8.94 -5.77 -7.40
CA GLU A 92 7.57 -5.84 -7.89
C GLU A 92 7.36 -7.01 -8.86
N LEU A 93 6.87 -8.16 -8.36
CA LEU A 93 6.40 -9.24 -9.23
C LEU A 93 4.89 -9.47 -9.08
N ASN A 94 4.09 -9.30 -10.14
CA ASN A 94 2.65 -9.65 -10.19
C ASN A 94 1.76 -9.05 -9.07
N THR A 95 2.14 -7.92 -8.47
CA THR A 95 1.42 -7.28 -7.35
C THR A 95 -0.02 -6.91 -7.72
N THR A 96 -0.30 -6.47 -8.95
CA THR A 96 -1.66 -6.14 -9.40
C THR A 96 -2.62 -7.33 -9.38
N LEU A 97 -2.16 -8.53 -9.76
CA LEU A 97 -3.02 -9.73 -9.76
C LEU A 97 -3.34 -10.18 -8.33
N GLU A 98 -2.37 -10.09 -7.43
CA GLU A 98 -2.57 -10.37 -6.01
C GLU A 98 -3.49 -9.34 -5.35
N ALA A 99 -3.29 -8.04 -5.62
CA ALA A 99 -4.12 -6.96 -5.15
C ALA A 99 -5.60 -7.15 -5.55
N ARG A 100 -5.86 -7.59 -6.80
CA ARG A 100 -7.23 -7.92 -7.26
C ARG A 100 -7.84 -9.09 -6.49
N ARG A 101 -7.06 -10.13 -6.21
CA ARG A 101 -7.55 -11.27 -5.39
C ARG A 101 -7.84 -10.83 -3.97
N LEU A 102 -6.97 -10.02 -3.39
CA LEU A 102 -7.15 -9.48 -2.04
C LEU A 102 -8.41 -8.61 -1.95
N TYR A 103 -8.63 -7.74 -2.94
CA TYR A 103 -9.86 -6.93 -3.03
C TYR A 103 -11.11 -7.81 -2.96
N TRP A 104 -11.19 -8.87 -3.77
CA TRP A 104 -12.36 -9.75 -3.78
C TRP A 104 -12.49 -10.62 -2.53
N ASN A 105 -11.41 -10.89 -1.80
CA ASN A 105 -11.47 -11.56 -0.50
C ASN A 105 -12.07 -10.64 0.58
N MET A 106 -11.71 -9.36 0.55
CA MET A 106 -12.24 -8.33 1.47
C MET A 106 -13.68 -7.93 1.11
N HIS A 107 -13.96 -7.85 -0.20
CA HIS A 107 -15.22 -7.38 -0.77
C HIS A 107 -15.86 -8.46 -1.65
N PRO A 108 -16.34 -9.58 -1.08
CA PRO A 108 -16.82 -10.72 -1.87
C PRO A 108 -17.96 -10.32 -2.84
N PRO A 109 -17.92 -10.79 -4.10
CA PRO A 109 -18.88 -10.40 -5.12
C PRO A 109 -20.29 -10.85 -4.75
N ARG A 110 -21.27 -9.96 -4.94
CA ARG A 110 -22.68 -10.19 -4.61
C ARG A 110 -23.54 -10.38 -5.87
N GLY A 111 -24.71 -11.00 -5.70
CA GLY A 111 -25.67 -11.22 -6.79
C GLY A 111 -25.11 -12.09 -7.92
N LEU A 112 -25.40 -11.73 -9.17
CA LEU A 112 -24.97 -12.47 -10.36
C LEU A 112 -23.44 -12.57 -10.50
N ARG A 113 -22.69 -11.59 -9.96
CA ARG A 113 -21.22 -11.61 -9.98
C ARG A 113 -20.64 -12.79 -9.21
N ARG A 114 -21.38 -13.38 -8.26
CA ARG A 114 -20.95 -14.57 -7.51
C ARG A 114 -20.77 -15.81 -8.40
N LEU A 115 -21.41 -15.84 -9.57
CA LEU A 115 -21.30 -16.95 -10.52
C LEU A 115 -20.11 -16.79 -11.48
N VAL A 116 -19.46 -15.62 -11.49
CA VAL A 116 -18.32 -15.32 -12.36
C VAL A 116 -17.02 -15.63 -11.61
N PRO A 117 -16.09 -16.39 -12.20
CA PRO A 117 -14.76 -16.61 -11.62
C PRO A 117 -14.07 -15.29 -11.26
N LEU A 118 -13.45 -15.22 -10.07
CA LEU A 118 -12.79 -14.00 -9.57
C LEU A 118 -11.72 -13.46 -10.53
N SER A 119 -11.05 -14.33 -11.29
CA SER A 119 -10.06 -13.94 -12.29
C SER A 119 -10.64 -13.08 -13.42
N LEU A 120 -11.92 -13.24 -13.73
CA LEU A 120 -12.63 -12.47 -14.76
C LEU A 120 -13.26 -11.19 -14.20
N LEU A 121 -13.36 -11.07 -12.88
CA LEU A 121 -13.95 -9.90 -12.24
C LEU A 121 -12.91 -8.78 -12.07
N VAL A 122 -13.25 -7.60 -12.58
CA VAL A 122 -12.46 -6.38 -12.41
C VAL A 122 -13.00 -5.61 -11.20
N PRO A 123 -12.17 -5.28 -10.20
CA PRO A 123 -12.59 -4.41 -9.10
C PRO A 123 -13.17 -3.09 -9.61
N PRO A 124 -14.23 -2.54 -8.98
CA PRO A 124 -14.82 -1.27 -9.36
C PRO A 124 -13.98 -0.05 -8.95
N ARG A 125 -12.80 -0.26 -8.36
CA ARG A 125 -11.81 0.77 -8.03
C ARG A 125 -10.41 0.32 -8.43
N CYS A 126 -9.51 1.29 -8.55
CA CYS A 126 -8.08 1.04 -8.61
C CYS A 126 -7.61 0.35 -7.30
N VAL A 127 -6.65 -0.56 -7.40
CA VAL A 127 -6.18 -1.42 -6.29
C VAL A 127 -4.70 -1.21 -5.95
N ASP A 128 -4.15 -0.06 -6.32
CA ASP A 128 -2.73 0.28 -6.09
C ASP A 128 -2.41 0.31 -4.58
N ASP A 129 -3.37 0.69 -3.73
CA ASP A 129 -3.28 0.60 -2.27
C ASP A 129 -3.07 -0.85 -1.77
N LEU A 130 -3.78 -1.80 -2.39
CA LEU A 130 -3.64 -3.21 -2.08
C LEU A 130 -2.38 -3.82 -2.71
N ALA A 131 -1.89 -3.26 -3.82
CA ALA A 131 -0.58 -3.59 -4.36
C ALA A 131 0.53 -3.15 -3.38
N ALA A 132 0.43 -1.95 -2.82
CA ALA A 132 1.32 -1.45 -1.76
C ALA A 132 1.29 -2.36 -0.52
N PHE A 133 0.12 -2.89 -0.17
CA PHE A 133 0.02 -3.88 0.91
C PHE A 133 0.67 -5.22 0.56
N CYS A 134 0.55 -5.70 -0.68
CA CYS A 134 1.27 -6.89 -1.15
C CYS A 134 2.79 -6.71 -1.04
N ILE A 135 3.31 -5.53 -1.43
CA ILE A 135 4.73 -5.16 -1.29
C ILE A 135 5.17 -5.26 0.18
N LEU A 136 4.45 -4.58 1.08
CA LEU A 136 4.74 -4.62 2.51
C LEU A 136 4.74 -6.05 3.06
N ARG A 137 3.73 -6.85 2.72
CA ARG A 137 3.62 -8.23 3.23
C ARG A 137 4.79 -9.10 2.79
N ARG A 138 5.26 -8.94 1.56
CA ARG A 138 6.41 -9.71 1.05
C ARG A 138 7.68 -9.31 1.76
N ALA A 139 7.91 -8.02 1.96
CA ALA A 139 9.09 -7.53 2.65
C ALA A 139 9.14 -8.04 4.09
N LEU A 140 8.03 -7.97 4.82
CA LEU A 140 7.93 -8.51 6.18
C LEU A 140 8.12 -10.03 6.22
N ALA A 141 7.60 -10.76 5.23
CA ALA A 141 7.81 -12.20 5.14
C ALA A 141 9.26 -12.58 4.84
N ALA A 142 9.97 -11.79 4.02
CA ALA A 142 11.39 -12.00 3.72
C ALA A 142 12.27 -11.71 4.95
N GLY A 143 12.02 -10.60 5.66
CA GLY A 143 12.76 -10.23 6.87
C GLY A 143 12.48 -11.12 8.10
N ALA A 144 11.36 -11.85 8.12
CA ALA A 144 11.07 -12.84 9.15
C ALA A 144 11.86 -14.15 9.00
N ILE A 145 12.57 -14.33 7.88
CA ILE A 145 13.37 -15.54 7.56
C ILE A 145 14.87 -15.33 7.87
N GLU A 146 15.29 -14.10 8.20
CA GLU A 146 16.68 -13.77 8.59
C GLU A 146 16.97 -13.92 10.10
#